data_AF-R5A571-F1
#
_entry.id   AF-R5A571-F1
#
_cell.length_a   1.000
_cell.length_b   1.000
_cell.length_c   1.000
_cell.angle_alpha   90.00
_cell.angle_beta   90.00
_cell.angle_gamma   90.00
#
_symmetry.space_group_name_H-M   'P 1'
#
loop_
_entity.id
_entity.type
_entity.pdbx_description
1 polymer ?
#
loop_
_entity_poly.entity_id
_entity_poly.type
_entity_poly.pdbx_seq_one_letter_code
_entity_poly.pdbx_strand_id
1 'polypeptide(L)' 'MTVFHQADLEPKRLRLVQQRAGKAPFLFLLECRRGGKPGMTVEPVLLLEGEDGAPSQELEDIYGDYRDNPEHRAPQ' A
#
# COMPACT_ATOMS: atom_id res chain seq x y z
N MET A 1 -0.95 21.37 12.87
CA MET A 1 -0.34 21.51 11.53
C MET A 1 -0.48 20.18 10.82
N THR A 2 -1.35 20.10 9.82
CA THR A 2 -1.64 18.87 9.08
C THR A 2 -1.34 19.15 7.60
N VAL A 3 -0.21 18.66 7.11
CA VAL A 3 0.34 18.93 5.77
C VAL A 3 -0.73 18.79 4.67
N PHE A 4 -1.61 17.80 4.78
CA PHE A 4 -2.69 17.58 3.84
C PHE A 4 -3.74 18.69 3.86
N HIS A 5 -4.21 19.14 5.04
CA HIS A 5 -5.19 20.23 5.11
C HIS A 5 -4.63 21.55 4.58
N GLN A 6 -3.33 21.81 4.74
CA GLN A 6 -2.68 23.00 4.16
C GLN A 6 -2.71 22.97 2.62
N ALA A 7 -2.77 21.79 2.01
CA ALA A 7 -2.89 21.59 0.57
C ALA A 7 -4.36 21.41 0.10
N ASP A 8 -5.33 21.66 0.98
CA ASP A 8 -6.77 21.39 0.76
C ASP A 8 -7.04 19.91 0.45
N LEU A 9 -6.26 19.00 1.03
CA LEU A 9 -6.38 17.56 0.91
C LEU A 9 -6.88 16.95 2.22
N GLU A 10 -7.93 16.15 2.14
CA GLU A 10 -8.48 15.39 3.26
C GLU A 10 -8.10 13.91 3.11
N PRO A 11 -7.37 13.30 4.08
CA PRO A 11 -7.11 11.86 4.09
C PRO A 11 -8.40 11.04 4.15
N LYS A 12 -8.58 10.09 3.24
CA LYS A 12 -9.82 9.29 3.14
C LYS A 12 -9.58 7.81 3.40
N ARG A 13 -8.48 7.25 2.90
CA ARG A 13 -8.15 5.83 3.06
C ARG A 13 -6.67 5.67 3.37
N LEU A 14 -6.35 4.93 4.41
CA LEU A 14 -4.99 4.57 4.79
C LEU A 14 -4.86 3.06 4.80
N ARG A 15 -3.77 2.54 4.23
CA ARG A 15 -3.44 1.12 4.29
C ARG A 15 -1.97 0.95 4.66
N LEU A 16 -1.67 0.19 5.70
CA LEU A 16 -0.30 -0.14 6.07
C LEU A 16 0.22 -1.32 5.24
N VAL A 17 1.52 -1.34 4.99
CA VAL A 17 2.19 -2.41 4.24
C VAL A 17 3.29 -3.02 5.11
N GLN A 18 3.27 -4.35 5.22
CA GLN A 18 4.25 -5.14 5.97
C GLN A 18 4.84 -6.23 5.07
N GLN A 19 6.10 -6.62 5.33
CA GLN A 19 6.71 -7.74 4.59
C GLN A 19 5.92 -9.03 4.81
N ARG A 20 5.65 -9.35 6.08
CA ARG A 20 4.88 -10.53 6.52
C ARG A 20 4.31 -10.27 7.91
N ALA A 21 3.38 -11.12 8.34
CA ALA A 21 2.73 -10.99 9.65
C ALA A 21 3.76 -10.87 10.78
N GLY A 22 3.51 -9.95 11.72
CA GLY A 22 4.37 -9.70 12.88
C GLY A 22 5.62 -8.85 12.59
N LYS A 23 5.90 -8.48 11.33
CA LYS A 23 6.93 -7.48 11.02
C LYS A 23 6.36 -6.07 11.15
N ALA A 24 7.23 -5.11 11.49
CA ALA A 24 6.85 -3.71 11.53
C ALA A 24 6.44 -3.22 10.12
N PRO A 25 5.40 -2.37 9.99
CA PRO A 25 5.11 -1.68 8.74
C PRO A 25 6.30 -0.81 8.31
N PHE A 26 6.59 -0.80 7.02
CA PHE A 26 7.67 0.03 6.45
C PHE A 26 7.16 1.01 5.38
N LEU A 27 5.93 0.81 4.90
CA LEU A 27 5.26 1.66 3.92
C LEU A 27 3.79 1.80 4.33
N PHE A 28 3.19 2.93 3.96
CA PHE A 28 1.74 3.10 3.99
C PHE A 28 1.27 3.72 2.68
N LEU A 29 0.07 3.33 2.26
CA LEU A 29 -0.66 3.92 1.16
C LEU A 29 -1.67 4.90 1.72
N LEU A 30 -1.74 6.09 1.12
CA LEU A 30 -2.68 7.12 1.54
C LEU A 30 -3.40 7.67 0.33
N GLU A 31 -4.73 7.58 0.36
CA GLU A 31 -5.60 8.29 -0.57
C GLU A 31 -6.12 9.55 0.10
N CYS A 32 -5.96 10.69 -0.58
CA CYS A 32 -6.51 11.97 -0.15
C CYS A 32 -7.48 12.50 -1.20
N ARG A 33 -8.48 13.26 -0.75
CA ARG A 33 -9.45 13.94 -1.62
C ARG A 33 -9.42 15.44 -1.38
N ARG A 34 -9.34 16.21 -2.47
CA ARG A 34 -9.41 17.68 -2.42
C ARG A 34 -10.77 18.16 -1.92
N GLY A 35 -10.81 19.08 -0.95
CA GLY A 35 -12.04 19.60 -0.36
C GLY A 35 -12.94 18.51 0.25
N GLY A 36 -12.36 17.39 0.66
CA GLY A 36 -13.10 16.29 1.28
C GLY A 36 -13.65 16.66 2.66
N LYS A 37 -14.78 16.06 3.05
CA LYS A 37 -15.26 16.15 4.43
C LYS A 37 -14.40 15.26 5.35
N PRO A 38 -14.24 15.63 6.63
CA PRO A 38 -13.48 14.85 7.60
C PRO A 38 -13.89 13.38 7.66
N GLY A 39 -12.91 12.53 7.95
CA GLY A 39 -13.10 11.09 8.22
C GLY A 39 -12.19 10.23 7.36
N MET A 40 -11.67 9.16 7.94
CA MET A 40 -10.69 8.29 7.29
C MET A 40 -10.97 6.82 7.64
N THR A 41 -10.87 5.95 6.65
CA THR A 41 -10.91 4.50 6.84
C THR A 41 -9.49 3.95 6.88
N VAL A 42 -9.20 3.09 7.85
CA VAL A 42 -7.96 2.29 7.88
C VAL A 42 -8.30 0.89 7.36
N GLU A 43 -7.65 0.50 6.27
CA GLU A 43 -7.85 -0.81 5.65
C GLU A 43 -6.99 -1.90 6.32
N PRO A 44 -7.36 -3.18 6.14
CA PRO A 44 -6.51 -4.29 6.54
C PRO A 44 -5.08 -4.13 6.00
N VAL A 45 -4.09 -4.56 6.78
CA VAL A 45 -2.68 -4.50 6.36
C VAL A 45 -2.51 -5.27 5.03
N LEU A 46 -1.77 -4.69 4.09
CA LEU A 46 -1.27 -5.42 2.93
C LEU A 46 -0.01 -6.20 3.36
N LEU A 47 -0.11 -7.51 3.39
CA LEU A 47 1.03 -8.40 3.60
C LEU A 47 1.66 -8.72 2.24
N LEU A 48 2.96 -8.51 2.10
CA LEU A 48 3.64 -8.80 0.84
C LEU A 48 3.95 -10.29 0.66
N GLU A 49 4.21 -11.00 1.75
CA GLU A 49 4.53 -12.42 1.77
C GLU A 49 3.58 -13.21 2.69
N GLY A 50 3.39 -14.48 2.35
CA GLY A 50 2.84 -15.49 3.23
C GLY A 50 3.84 -15.98 4.29
N GLU A 51 3.44 -17.00 5.06
CA GLU A 51 4.28 -17.59 6.11
C GLU A 51 5.52 -18.32 5.56
N ASP A 52 5.45 -18.81 4.32
CA ASP A 52 6.50 -19.49 3.59
C ASP A 52 7.50 -18.53 2.90
N GLY A 53 7.26 -17.21 2.99
CA GLY A 53 8.05 -16.19 2.32
C GLY A 53 7.74 -16.05 0.82
N ALA A 54 6.78 -16.80 0.28
CA ALA A 54 6.28 -16.57 -1.06
C ALA A 54 5.39 -15.31 -1.08
N PRO A 55 5.23 -14.65 -2.25
CA PRO A 55 4.28 -13.54 -2.35
C PRO A 55 2.88 -13.92 -1.88
N SER A 56 2.20 -12.98 -1.23
CA SER A 56 0.81 -13.19 -0.84
C SER A 56 -0.10 -13.24 -2.06
N GLN A 57 -1.23 -13.96 -1.96
CA GLN A 57 -2.23 -14.01 -3.03
C GLN A 57 -2.72 -12.60 -3.40
N GLU A 58 -2.95 -11.75 -2.40
CA GLU A 58 -3.38 -10.37 -2.66
C GLU A 58 -2.31 -9.56 -3.42
N LEU A 59 -1.03 -9.79 -3.14
CA LEU A 59 0.04 -9.12 -3.88
C LEU A 59 0.09 -9.61 -5.34
N GLU A 60 -0.09 -10.90 -5.59
CA GLU A 60 -0.22 -11.44 -6.95
C GLU A 60 -1.43 -10.86 -7.68
N ASP A 61 -2.57 -10.74 -7.01
CA ASP A 61 -3.79 -10.17 -7.60
C ASP A 61 -3.63 -8.67 -7.96
N ILE A 62 -2.86 -7.92 -7.14
CA ILE A 62 -2.58 -6.49 -7.38
C ILE A 62 -1.57 -6.29 -8.51
N TYR A 63 -0.46 -7.03 -8.49
CA TYR A 63 0.61 -6.85 -9.48
C TYR A 63 0.30 -7.54 -10.81
N GLY A 64 -0.44 -8.64 -10.79
CA GLY A 64 -0.70 -9.45 -11.98
C GLY A 64 0.59 -9.80 -12.73
N ASP A 65 0.56 -9.60 -14.05
CA ASP A 65 1.68 -9.87 -14.96
C ASP A 65 2.81 -8.81 -14.89
N TYR A 66 2.66 -7.74 -14.11
CA TYR A 66 3.67 -6.69 -14.00
C TYR A 66 5.01 -7.23 -13.49
N ARG A 67 4.98 -8.25 -12.62
CA ARG A 67 6.19 -8.93 -12.14
C ARG A 67 6.92 -9.71 -13.21
N ASP A 68 6.18 -10.23 -14.17
CA ASP A 68 6.71 -10.99 -15.29
C ASP A 68 7.07 -10.10 -16.48
N ASN A 69 6.86 -8.78 -16.37
CA ASN A 69 7.21 -7.85 -17.43
C ASN A 69 8.74 -7.91 -17.68
N PRO A 70 9.18 -8.36 -18.87
CA PRO A 70 10.59 -8.50 -19.18
C PRO A 70 11.36 -7.17 -19.17
N GLU A 71 10.69 -6.03 -19.31
CA GLU A 71 11.30 -4.69 -19.23
C GLU A 71 11.75 -4.32 -17.81
N HIS A 72 11.19 -4.95 -16.77
CA HIS A 72 11.52 -4.69 -15.37
C HIS A 72 12.38 -5.77 -14.72
N ARG A 73 12.74 -6.82 -15.46
CA ARG A 73 13.67 -7.85 -14.97
C ARG A 73 15.06 -7.25 -14.90
N ALA A 74 15.64 -7.17 -13.70
CA ALA A 74 17.02 -6.71 -13.55
C ALA A 74 17.95 -7.53 -14.47
N PRO A 75 18.89 -6.91 -15.19
CA PRO A 75 19.87 -7.67 -15.98
C PRO A 75 20.65 -8.59 -15.02
N GLN A 76 20.78 -9.86 -15.43
CA GLN A 76 21.53 -10.88 -14.70
C GLN A 76 23.02 -10.54 -14.64
#